data_AF-A0A1E4EWT1-F1
#
_entry.id   AF-A0A1E4EWT1-F1
#
_cell.length_a   1.000
_cell.length_b   1.000
_cell.length_c   1.000
_cell.angle_alpha   90.00
_cell.angle_beta   90.00
_cell.angle_gamma   90.00
#
_symmetry.space_group_name_H-M   'P 1'
#
loop_
_entity.id
_entity.type
_entity.pdbx_description
1 polymer ?
#
loop_
_entity_poly.entity_id
_entity_poly.type
_entity_poly.pdbx_seq_one_letter_code
_entity_poly.pdbx_strand_id
1 'polypeptide(L)'
;MTGFIEGVQRSQTPLFPDRLGDWIGEDDLRAVDPFVDELDLPALGFVRALAARTGRPGYHPVKLLKLVVYGYLNRIPSRRRSEREAGRSVAVMRLSGA
;
A
#
# COMPACT_ATOMS: atom_id res chain seq x y z
N MET A 1 8.74 -45.20 -7.84
CA MET A 1 8.21 -43.97 -8.45
C MET A 1 6.85 -43.71 -7.84
N THR A 2 6.83 -43.01 -6.71
CA THR A 2 5.63 -42.75 -5.93
C THR A 2 4.99 -41.47 -6.46
N GLY A 3 3.85 -41.61 -7.14
CA GLY A 3 3.06 -40.52 -7.72
C GLY A 3 2.23 -39.77 -6.68
N PHE A 4 2.89 -39.28 -5.62
CA PHE A 4 2.24 -38.46 -4.60
C PHE A 4 2.85 -37.06 -4.62
N ILE A 5 2.01 -36.05 -4.44
CA ILE A 5 2.46 -34.67 -4.25
C ILE A 5 3.13 -34.64 -2.87
N GLU A 6 4.46 -34.56 -2.84
CA GLU A 6 5.21 -34.35 -1.60
C GLU A 6 4.87 -32.95 -1.06
N GLY A 7 4.37 -32.90 0.17
CA GLY A 7 4.00 -31.65 0.83
C GLY A 7 5.19 -30.71 0.99
N VAL A 8 4.95 -29.40 0.99
CA VAL A 8 5.99 -28.38 1.12
C VAL A 8 6.74 -28.56 2.45
N GLN A 9 8.08 -28.64 2.36
CA GLN A 9 8.98 -28.67 3.51
C GLN A 9 8.71 -27.45 4.42
N ARG A 10 8.38 -27.67 5.69
CA ARG A 10 8.04 -26.59 6.65
C ARG A 10 9.15 -25.55 6.87
N SER A 11 10.38 -25.86 6.45
CA SER A 11 11.55 -24.97 6.51
C SER A 11 11.78 -24.17 5.23
N GLN A 12 11.03 -24.41 4.14
CA GLN A 12 11.10 -23.58 2.96
C GLN A 12 10.39 -22.26 3.23
N THR A 13 11.19 -21.20 3.40
CA THR A 13 10.68 -19.83 3.37
C THR A 13 10.44 -19.47 1.89
N PRO A 14 9.19 -19.24 1.47
CA PRO A 14 8.94 -18.79 0.11
C PRO A 14 9.55 -17.39 -0.08
N LEU A 15 10.23 -17.18 -1.22
CA LEU A 15 10.85 -15.90 -1.55
C LEU A 15 9.80 -14.79 -1.75
N PHE A 16 8.63 -15.17 -2.26
CA PHE A 16 7.45 -14.32 -2.44
C PHE A 16 6.18 -15.08 -2.04
N PRO A 17 5.15 -14.40 -1.52
CA PRO A 17 3.86 -15.03 -1.26
C PRO A 17 3.11 -15.35 -2.56
N ASP A 18 2.13 -16.25 -2.49
CA ASP A 18 1.25 -16.57 -3.62
C ASP A 18 0.45 -15.34 -4.09
N ARG A 19 0.10 -14.44 -3.15
CA ARG A 19 -0.44 -13.11 -3.44
C ARG A 19 0.24 -12.05 -2.58
N LEU A 20 0.47 -10.87 -3.15
CA LEU A 20 1.02 -9.72 -2.41
C LEU A 20 0.18 -9.38 -1.15
N GLY A 21 -1.13 -9.65 -1.19
CA GLY A 21 -2.05 -9.45 -0.05
C GLY A 21 -1.83 -10.42 1.12
N ASP A 22 -1.07 -11.50 0.94
CA ASP A 22 -0.82 -12.51 1.99
C ASP A 22 0.31 -12.08 2.93
N TRP A 23 1.14 -11.11 2.52
CA TRP A 23 2.13 -10.44 3.38
C TRP A 23 1.59 -9.19 4.08
N ILE A 24 0.36 -8.80 3.77
CA ILE A 24 -0.34 -7.70 4.43
C ILE A 24 -1.20 -8.36 5.51
N GLY A 25 -0.90 -8.07 6.77
CA GLY A 25 -1.71 -8.54 7.90
C GLY A 25 -3.19 -8.16 7.73
N GLU A 26 -4.06 -8.69 8.59
CA GLU A 26 -5.48 -8.30 8.71
C GLU A 26 -5.66 -6.84 9.21
N ASP A 27 -4.71 -5.97 8.91
CA ASP A 27 -4.56 -4.61 9.43
C ASP A 27 -5.20 -3.55 8.51
N ASP A 28 -5.17 -2.32 9.02
CA ASP A 28 -5.63 -1.02 8.48
C ASP A 28 -5.59 -0.86 6.95
N LEU A 29 -4.62 -1.47 6.27
CA LEU A 29 -4.43 -1.30 4.84
C LEU A 29 -5.56 -1.87 3.98
N ARG A 30 -6.18 -2.98 4.41
CA ARG A 30 -7.35 -3.56 3.74
C ARG A 30 -8.56 -2.63 3.79
N ALA A 31 -8.65 -1.78 4.81
CA ALA A 31 -9.69 -0.77 4.92
C ALA A 31 -9.31 0.52 4.16
N VAL A 32 -8.06 0.98 4.30
CA VAL A 32 -7.60 2.26 3.71
C VAL A 32 -7.63 2.26 2.19
N ASP A 33 -7.21 1.17 1.54
CA ASP A 33 -7.11 1.12 0.08
C ASP A 33 -8.47 1.33 -0.62
N PRO A 34 -9.52 0.53 -0.35
CA PRO A 34 -10.85 0.74 -0.93
C PRO A 34 -11.53 2.02 -0.40
N PHE A 35 -11.37 2.34 0.90
CA PHE A 35 -11.98 3.54 1.48
C PHE A 35 -11.55 4.80 0.75
N VAL A 36 -10.25 4.97 0.49
CA VAL A 36 -9.73 6.17 -0.17
C VAL A 36 -10.03 6.17 -1.67
N ASP A 37 -10.14 5.01 -2.31
CA ASP A 37 -10.52 4.91 -3.73
C ASP A 37 -11.98 5.31 -3.99
N GLU A 38 -12.86 5.13 -3.01
CA GLU A 38 -14.27 5.52 -3.11
C GLU A 38 -14.51 7.02 -2.85
N LEU A 39 -13.51 7.78 -2.40
CA LEU A 39 -13.67 9.21 -2.09
C LEU A 39 -13.69 10.07 -3.36
N ASP A 40 -14.73 10.91 -3.48
CA ASP A 40 -14.76 12.01 -4.45
C ASP A 40 -13.86 13.17 -3.98
N LEU A 41 -12.57 13.08 -4.32
CA LEU A 41 -11.58 14.11 -3.96
C LEU A 41 -11.94 15.52 -4.47
N PRO A 42 -12.44 15.71 -5.71
CA PRO A 42 -12.98 17.00 -6.14
C PRO A 42 -14.07 17.56 -5.22
N ALA A 43 -15.07 16.74 -4.86
CA ALA A 43 -16.16 17.16 -3.97
C ALA A 43 -15.68 17.50 -2.55
N LEU A 44 -14.61 16.84 -2.09
CA LEU A 44 -13.95 17.11 -0.82
C LEU A 44 -13.03 18.36 -0.85
N GLY A 45 -12.95 19.06 -1.99
CA GLY A 45 -12.18 20.30 -2.12
C GLY A 45 -10.69 20.12 -2.42
N PHE A 46 -10.26 18.92 -2.85
CA PHE A 46 -8.89 18.72 -3.29
C PHE A 46 -8.63 19.43 -4.63
N VAL A 47 -8.07 20.63 -4.57
CA VAL A 47 -7.77 21.48 -5.74
C VAL A 47 -6.82 20.81 -6.74
N ARG A 48 -5.96 19.89 -6.27
CA ARG A 48 -5.01 19.13 -7.10
C ARG A 48 -5.47 17.71 -7.44
N ALA A 49 -6.79 17.44 -7.35
CA ALA A 49 -7.41 16.20 -7.81
C ALA A 49 -7.18 15.94 -9.30
N LEU A 50 -7.10 17.01 -10.10
CA LEU A 50 -6.88 16.95 -11.54
C LEU A 50 -5.40 17.18 -11.87
N ALA A 51 -4.88 16.40 -12.82
CA ALA A 51 -3.52 16.59 -13.33
C ALA A 51 -3.37 17.97 -13.98
N ALA A 52 -2.22 18.61 -13.76
CA ALA A 52 -1.90 19.86 -14.43
C ALA A 52 -1.82 19.63 -15.95
N ARG A 53 -2.39 20.56 -16.74
CA ARG A 53 -2.41 20.48 -18.21
C ARG A 53 -1.01 20.56 -18.85
N THR A 54 -0.02 21.08 -18.12
CA THR A 54 1.34 21.32 -18.59
C THR A 54 2.35 21.04 -17.50
N GLY A 55 3.55 20.57 -17.88
CA GLY A 55 4.64 20.22 -16.96
C GLY A 55 4.60 18.77 -16.49
N ARG A 56 5.50 18.43 -15.54
CA ARG A 56 5.54 17.09 -14.94
C ARG A 56 4.29 16.89 -14.06
N PRO A 57 3.49 15.83 -14.29
CA PRO A 57 2.37 15.51 -13.42
C PRO A 57 2.85 15.31 -11.98
N GLY A 58 2.13 15.89 -11.02
CA GLY A 58 2.35 15.61 -9.60
C GLY A 58 1.94 14.19 -9.24
N TYR A 59 2.29 13.75 -8.03
CA TYR A 59 1.77 12.49 -7.48
C TYR A 59 0.24 12.54 -7.40
N HIS A 60 -0.40 11.41 -7.70
CA HIS A 60 -1.85 11.30 -7.63
C HIS A 60 -2.34 11.50 -6.18
N PRO A 61 -3.32 12.37 -5.91
CA PRO A 61 -3.70 12.73 -4.55
C PRO A 61 -4.31 11.57 -3.77
N VAL A 62 -5.00 10.62 -4.43
CA VAL A 62 -5.45 9.35 -3.82
C VAL A 62 -4.27 8.62 -3.18
N LYS A 63 -3.14 8.48 -3.89
CA LYS A 63 -1.96 7.79 -3.36
C LYS A 63 -1.39 8.51 -2.14
N LEU A 64 -1.31 9.83 -2.20
CA LEU A 64 -0.82 10.64 -1.07
C LEU A 64 -1.76 10.54 0.14
N LEU A 65 -3.08 10.53 -0.09
CA LEU A 65 -4.07 10.42 0.97
C LEU A 65 -4.02 9.04 1.63
N LYS A 66 -3.90 7.96 0.86
CA LYS A 66 -3.69 6.60 1.38
C LYS A 66 -2.50 6.53 2.34
N LEU A 67 -1.36 7.13 1.96
CA LEU A 67 -0.17 7.17 2.82
C LEU A 67 -0.39 7.97 4.11
N VAL A 68 -1.11 9.08 4.05
CA VAL A 68 -1.41 9.91 5.24
C VAL A 68 -2.35 9.18 6.19
N VAL A 69 -3.43 8.59 5.67
CA VAL A 69 -4.39 7.82 6.47
C VAL A 69 -3.72 6.60 7.11
N TYR A 70 -2.95 5.85 6.32
CA TYR A 70 -2.19 4.71 6.82
C TYR A 70 -1.22 5.11 7.93
N GLY A 71 -0.45 6.18 7.73
CA GLY A 71 0.48 6.69 8.75
C GLY A 71 -0.22 7.15 10.03
N TYR A 72 -1.43 7.71 9.91
CA TYR A 72 -2.23 8.10 11.07
C TYR A 72 -2.70 6.87 11.88
N LEU A 73 -3.29 5.88 11.22
CA LEU A 73 -3.77 4.65 11.88
C LEU A 73 -2.62 3.89 12.58
N ASN A 74 -1.46 3.85 11.94
CA ASN A 74 -0.27 3.19 12.46
C ASN A 74 0.55 4.05 13.45
N ARG A 75 0.04 5.24 13.85
CA ARG A 75 0.72 6.17 14.78
C ARG A 75 2.14 6.56 14.32
N ILE A 76 2.31 6.77 13.01
CA ILE A 76 3.54 7.24 12.35
C ILE A 76 3.34 8.70 11.87
N PRO A 77 3.37 9.71 12.77
CA PRO A 77 3.12 11.10 12.39
C PRO A 77 4.29 11.76 11.65
N SER A 78 5.49 11.17 11.70
CA SER A 78 6.69 11.73 11.08
C SER A 78 6.87 11.21 9.65
N ARG A 79 6.92 12.12 8.68
CA ARG A 79 7.21 11.78 7.27
C ARG A 79 8.51 11.00 7.10
N ARG A 80 9.57 11.36 7.84
CA ARG A 80 10.86 10.62 7.81
C ARG A 80 10.73 9.20 8.35
N ARG A 81 9.87 9.00 9.35
CA ARG A 81 9.62 7.67 9.92
C ARG A 81 8.78 6.84 8.94
N SER A 82 7.79 7.45 8.30
CA SER A 82 7.01 6.83 7.21
C SER A 82 7.86 6.45 6.00
N GLU A 83 8.86 7.26 5.65
CA GLU A 83 9.79 6.96 4.56
C GLU A 83 10.70 5.77 4.89
N ARG A 84 11.16 5.65 6.14
CA ARG A 84 11.88 4.44 6.59
C ARG A 84 10.99 3.21 6.58
N GLU A 85 9.72 3.37 6.93
CA GLU A 85 8.72 2.31 6.89
C GLU A 85 8.46 1.85 5.45
N ALA A 86 8.49 2.77 4.46
CA ALA A 86 8.35 2.43 3.05
C ALA A 86 9.42 1.45 2.53
N GLY A 87 10.59 1.39 3.15
CA GLY A 87 11.65 0.42 2.80
C GLY A 87 11.53 -0.94 3.49
N ARG A 88 10.58 -1.11 4.42
CA ARG A 88 10.47 -2.32 5.27
C ARG A 88 9.08 -2.93 5.27
N SER A 89 8.06 -2.11 5.06
CA SER A 89 6.66 -2.48 5.08
C SER A 89 6.15 -2.67 3.66
N VAL A 90 5.84 -3.93 3.32
CA VAL A 90 5.18 -4.35 2.07
C VAL A 90 3.88 -3.57 1.86
N ALA A 91 3.22 -3.29 2.98
CA ALA A 91 2.05 -2.47 3.10
C ALA A 91 2.25 -1.06 2.49
N VAL A 92 3.29 -0.34 2.93
CA VAL A 92 3.60 1.00 2.41
C VAL A 92 4.11 0.95 0.97
N MET A 93 4.87 -0.08 0.59
CA MET A 93 5.31 -0.30 -0.80
C MET A 93 4.13 -0.45 -1.76
N ARG A 94 3.09 -1.18 -1.35
CA ARG A 94 1.84 -1.32 -2.12
C ARG A 94 1.13 0.03 -2.34
N LEU A 95 1.05 0.87 -1.31
CA LEU A 95 0.36 2.17 -1.39
C LEU A 95 1.12 3.19 -2.26
N SER A 96 2.45 3.19 -2.23
CA SER A 96 3.28 4.05 -3.07
C SER A 96 3.32 3.54 -4.52
N GLY A 97 3.21 2.23 -4.72
CA GLY A 97 3.39 1.55 -6.01
C GLY A 97 4.87 1.43 -6.38
N ALA A 98 5.71 1.14 -5.38
CA ALA A 98 7.14 0.85 -5.53
C ALA A 98 7.39 -0.63 -5.82
#